data_AF-A0A659U724-F1
#
_entry.id   AF-A0A659U724-F1
#
_cell.length_a   1.000
_cell.length_b   1.000
_cell.length_c   1.000
_cell.angle_alpha   90.00
_cell.angle_beta   90.00
_cell.angle_gamma   90.00
#
_symmetry.space_group_name_H-M   'P 1'
#
loop_
_entity.id
_entity.type
_entity.pdbx_description
1 polymer ?
#
loop_
_entity_poly.entity_id
_entity_poly.type
_entity_poly.pdbx_seq_one_letter_code
_entity_poly.pdbx_strand_id
1 'polypeptide(L)'
;AELADRGVKRINVSLDTLDADKFHAITRWGNLGKVMAGIDAAQAAGLKVKLNAVALKDFNDVELPEMMRWAHGRGMDLTVIETMPMGEIDADRT
;
A
#
# COMPACT_ATOMS: atom_id res chain seq x y z
N ALA A 1 -24.37 -3.63 6.01
CA ALA A 1 -24.34 -2.48 5.07
C ALA A 1 -22.89 -2.16 4.81
N GLU A 2 -22.46 -2.28 3.57
CA GLU A 2 -21.05 -2.12 3.21
C GLU A 2 -20.69 -0.64 3.05
N LEU A 3 -19.38 -0.32 3.08
CA LEU A 3 -18.90 1.07 3.06
C LEU A 3 -19.42 1.84 1.83
N ALA A 4 -19.47 1.19 0.66
CA ALA A 4 -19.99 1.77 -0.57
C ALA A 4 -21.48 2.17 -0.45
N ASP A 5 -22.32 1.30 0.11
CA ASP A 5 -23.75 1.57 0.34
C ASP A 5 -24.00 2.76 1.27
N ARG A 6 -23.00 3.10 2.09
CA ARG A 6 -23.03 4.25 3.00
C ARG A 6 -22.48 5.53 2.37
N GLY A 7 -22.22 5.54 1.06
CA GLY A 7 -21.80 6.72 0.31
C GLY A 7 -20.28 6.96 0.32
N VAL A 8 -19.47 6.03 0.83
CA VAL A 8 -18.01 6.09 0.67
C VAL A 8 -17.69 5.91 -0.82
N LYS A 9 -16.82 6.77 -1.35
CA LYS A 9 -16.46 6.77 -2.78
C LYS A 9 -15.01 6.38 -3.07
N ARG A 10 -14.14 6.47 -2.05
CA ARG A 10 -12.71 6.22 -2.18
C ARG A 10 -12.12 5.74 -0.86
N ILE A 11 -11.14 4.84 -0.94
CA ILE A 11 -10.31 4.41 0.18
C ILE A 11 -8.82 4.63 -0.13
N ASN A 12 -8.02 4.77 0.93
CA ASN A 12 -6.56 4.70 0.83
C ASN A 12 -6.09 3.35 1.40
N VAL A 13 -5.16 2.70 0.71
CA VAL A 13 -4.57 1.43 1.15
C VAL A 13 -3.07 1.65 1.29
N SER A 14 -2.54 1.41 2.49
CA SER A 14 -1.10 1.39 2.71
C SER A 14 -0.52 0.09 2.16
N LEU A 15 0.42 0.21 1.23
CA LEU A 15 1.07 -0.92 0.57
C LEU A 15 2.47 -0.50 0.16
N ASP A 16 3.48 -0.99 0.88
CA ASP A 16 4.88 -0.58 0.69
C ASP A 16 5.65 -1.48 -0.30
N THR A 17 5.10 -2.63 -0.70
CA THR A 17 5.76 -3.58 -1.61
C THR A 17 4.73 -4.53 -2.24
N LEU A 18 5.03 -5.04 -3.43
CA LEU A 18 4.26 -6.12 -4.10
C LEU A 18 4.88 -7.51 -3.85
N ASP A 19 6.01 -7.57 -3.16
CA ASP A 19 6.67 -8.80 -2.75
C ASP A 19 6.08 -9.29 -1.42
N ALA A 20 5.62 -10.54 -1.40
CA ALA A 20 4.95 -11.12 -0.24
C ALA A 20 5.89 -11.31 0.96
N ASP A 21 7.16 -11.62 0.71
CA ASP A 21 8.17 -11.87 1.75
C ASP A 21 8.59 -10.54 2.38
N LYS A 22 8.83 -9.50 1.56
CA LYS A 22 9.10 -8.15 2.06
C LYS A 22 7.90 -7.58 2.81
N PHE A 23 6.68 -7.79 2.29
CA PHE A 23 5.46 -7.37 2.97
C PHE A 23 5.36 -8.02 4.35
N HIS A 24 5.64 -9.32 4.45
CA HIS A 24 5.64 -10.03 5.73
C HIS A 24 6.77 -9.56 6.67
N ALA A 25 7.94 -9.19 6.14
CA ALA A 25 9.05 -8.71 6.94
C ALA A 25 8.78 -7.35 7.61
N ILE A 26 8.06 -6.44 6.94
CA ILE A 26 7.78 -5.10 7.46
C ILE A 26 6.45 -5.03 8.23
N THR A 27 5.53 -5.95 7.98
CA THR A 27 4.24 -6.01 8.68
C THR A 27 4.28 -7.04 9.79
N ARG A 28 3.72 -6.72 10.97
CA ARG A 28 3.79 -7.65 12.13
C ARG A 28 3.09 -8.99 11.86
N TRP A 29 1.92 -8.96 11.22
CA TRP A 29 1.08 -10.13 10.89
C TRP A 29 0.42 -10.00 9.50
N GLY A 30 1.00 -9.21 8.61
CA GLY A 30 0.39 -8.92 7.33
C GLY A 30 0.40 -10.12 6.39
N ASN A 31 -0.63 -10.18 5.55
CA ASN A 31 -0.74 -11.11 4.44
C ASN A 31 -1.08 -10.31 3.18
N LEU A 32 -0.15 -10.28 2.22
CA LEU A 32 -0.31 -9.53 0.98
C LEU A 32 -1.53 -9.99 0.18
N GLY A 33 -1.80 -11.30 0.13
CA GLY A 33 -2.96 -11.87 -0.55
C GLY A 33 -4.30 -11.36 0.01
N LYS A 34 -4.40 -11.14 1.33
CA LYS A 34 -5.59 -10.52 1.93
C LYS A 34 -5.76 -9.06 1.51
N VAL A 35 -4.66 -8.31 1.41
CA VAL A 35 -4.70 -6.92 0.92
C VAL A 35 -5.16 -6.89 -0.53
N MET A 36 -4.63 -7.78 -1.38
CA MET A 36 -5.04 -7.90 -2.78
C MET A 36 -6.52 -8.22 -2.92
N ALA A 37 -7.01 -9.22 -2.19
CA ALA A 37 -8.44 -9.56 -2.18
C ALA A 37 -9.32 -8.38 -1.71
N GLY A 38 -8.85 -7.59 -0.74
CA GLY A 38 -9.53 -6.38 -0.29
C GLY A 38 -9.57 -5.27 -1.36
N ILE A 39 -8.47 -5.08 -2.10
CA ILE A 39 -8.41 -4.15 -3.23
C ILE A 39 -9.38 -4.59 -4.33
N ASP A 40 -9.39 -5.87 -4.67
CA ASP A 40 -10.29 -6.44 -5.69
C ASP A 40 -11.76 -6.22 -5.30
N ALA A 41 -12.13 -6.51 -4.05
CA ALA A 41 -13.46 -6.29 -3.52
C ALA A 41 -13.87 -4.81 -3.53
N ALA A 42 -12.96 -3.91 -3.14
CA ALA A 42 -13.21 -2.47 -3.15
C ALA A 42 -13.46 -1.95 -4.58
N GLN A 43 -12.64 -2.38 -5.55
CA GLN A 43 -12.83 -2.01 -6.95
C GLN A 43 -14.14 -2.58 -7.52
N ALA A 44 -14.48 -3.83 -7.19
CA ALA A 44 -15.76 -4.44 -7.59
C ALA A 44 -16.98 -3.71 -7.01
N ALA A 45 -16.85 -3.16 -5.80
CA ALA A 45 -17.87 -2.31 -5.17
C ALA A 45 -17.93 -0.88 -5.74
N GLY A 46 -17.10 -0.55 -6.75
CA GLY A 46 -17.06 0.78 -7.37
C GLY A 46 -16.32 1.85 -6.56
N LEU A 47 -15.57 1.45 -5.52
CA LEU A 47 -14.74 2.38 -4.76
C LEU A 47 -13.47 2.70 -5.55
N LYS A 48 -13.11 3.99 -5.59
CA LYS A 48 -11.77 4.39 -6.04
C LYS A 48 -10.73 3.95 -5.00
N VAL A 49 -9.62 3.43 -5.46
CA VAL A 49 -8.52 3.00 -4.58
C VAL A 49 -7.30 3.87 -4.87
N LYS A 50 -6.72 4.40 -3.79
CA LYS A 50 -5.42 5.09 -3.82
C LYS A 50 -4.46 4.32 -2.93
N LEU A 51 -3.27 4.04 -3.44
CA LEU A 51 -2.19 3.41 -2.70
C LEU A 51 -1.30 4.47 -2.08
N ASN A 52 -0.85 4.21 -0.86
CA ASN A 52 0.19 4.98 -0.19
C ASN A 52 1.36 4.04 0.11
N ALA A 53 2.56 4.43 -0.31
CA ALA A 53 3.80 3.70 -0.04
C ALA A 53 4.83 4.64 0.59
N VAL A 54 5.43 4.25 1.71
CA VAL A 54 6.59 4.96 2.25
C VAL A 54 7.84 4.49 1.50
N ALA A 55 8.61 5.44 0.96
CA ALA A 55 9.89 5.13 0.31
C ALA A 55 10.95 4.80 1.37
N LEU A 56 11.42 3.55 1.34
CA LEU A 56 12.46 3.02 2.22
C LEU A 56 13.66 2.63 1.36
N LYS A 57 14.78 3.32 1.61
CA LYS A 57 16.05 3.08 0.94
C LYS A 57 16.49 1.63 1.13
N ASP A 58 17.02 1.02 0.07
CA ASP A 58 17.52 -0.36 0.05
C ASP A 58 16.46 -1.42 0.42
N PHE A 59 15.17 -1.07 0.40
CA PHE A 59 14.06 -1.97 0.71
C PHE A 59 13.04 -2.04 -0.44
N ASN A 60 12.35 -0.94 -0.75
CA ASN A 60 11.32 -0.88 -1.80
C ASN A 60 11.58 0.19 -2.85
N ASP A 61 12.65 0.96 -2.73
CA ASP A 61 13.05 2.03 -3.66
C ASP A 61 13.11 1.57 -5.13
N VAL A 62 13.66 0.39 -5.38
CA VAL A 62 13.72 -0.23 -6.72
C VAL A 62 12.37 -0.74 -7.22
N GLU A 63 11.41 -1.01 -6.32
CA GLU A 63 10.06 -1.48 -6.66
C GLU A 63 9.09 -0.35 -6.98
N LEU A 64 9.31 0.87 -6.47
CA LEU A 64 8.40 2.00 -6.65
C LEU A 64 7.96 2.24 -8.11
N PRO A 65 8.86 2.17 -9.13
CA PRO A 65 8.44 2.32 -10.53
C PRO A 65 7.50 1.20 -11.00
N GLU A 66 7.70 -0.03 -10.54
CA GLU A 66 6.83 -1.15 -10.88
C GLU A 66 5.49 -1.05 -10.14
N MET A 67 5.50 -0.68 -8.86
CA MET A 67 4.29 -0.41 -8.09
C MET A 67 3.45 0.70 -8.74
N MET A 68 4.09 1.75 -9.25
CA MET A 68 3.42 2.83 -9.96
C MET A 68 2.75 2.33 -11.25
N ARG A 69 3.46 1.52 -12.06
CA ARG A 69 2.90 0.90 -13.27
C ARG A 69 1.73 -0.03 -12.94
N TRP A 70 1.88 -0.84 -11.89
CA TRP A 70 0.84 -1.76 -11.43
C TRP A 70 -0.41 -1.01 -10.96
N ALA A 71 -0.24 0.02 -10.13
CA ALA A 71 -1.34 0.84 -9.64
C ALA A 71 -2.08 1.51 -10.79
N HIS A 72 -1.34 2.17 -11.69
CA HIS A 72 -1.91 2.88 -12.84
C HIS A 72 -2.61 1.91 -13.81
N GLY A 73 -2.01 0.75 -14.08
CA GLY A 73 -2.60 -0.30 -14.92
C GLY A 73 -3.93 -0.85 -14.38
N ARG A 74 -4.19 -0.67 -13.08
CA ARG A 74 -5.45 -1.02 -12.41
C ARG A 74 -6.38 0.18 -12.16
N GLY A 75 -6.07 1.36 -12.71
CA GLY A 75 -6.86 2.58 -12.50
C GLY A 75 -6.78 3.14 -11.08
N MET A 76 -5.71 2.81 -10.35
CA MET A 76 -5.42 3.32 -9.01
C MET A 76 -4.34 4.40 -9.07
N ASP A 77 -4.41 5.34 -8.13
CA ASP A 77 -3.33 6.31 -7.90
C ASP A 77 -2.32 5.74 -6.91
N LEU A 78 -1.03 6.08 -7.05
CA LEU A 78 0.02 5.82 -6.06
C LEU A 78 0.57 7.15 -5.52
N THR A 79 0.68 7.27 -4.20
CA THR A 79 1.46 8.34 -3.55
C THR A 79 2.64 7.73 -2.82
N VAL A 80 3.83 8.18 -3.22
CA VAL A 80 5.07 7.90 -2.52
C VAL A 80 5.24 8.94 -1.42
N ILE A 81 5.54 8.47 -0.22
CA ILE A 81 5.69 9.28 0.99
C ILE A 81 7.14 9.16 1.44
N GLU A 82 7.83 10.27 1.65
CA GLU A 82 9.17 10.25 2.24
C GLU A 82 9.09 9.76 3.70
N THR A 83 10.05 8.95 4.11
CA THR A 83 10.17 8.54 5.51
C THR A 83 10.37 9.78 6.39
N MET A 84 9.55 9.92 7.43
CA MET A 84 9.73 10.96 8.44
C MET A 84 10.49 10.34 9.62
N PRO A 85 11.59 10.95 10.07
CA PRO A 85 12.27 10.48 11.27
C PRO A 85 11.34 10.68 12.47
N MET A 86 10.79 9.59 12.98
CA MET A 86 10.27 9.56 14.35
C MET A 86 11.53 9.40 15.22
N GLY A 87 11.80 10.34 16.12
CA GLY A 87 13.00 10.32 16.98
C GLY A 87 13.18 8.98 17.73
N GLU A 88 14.38 8.71 18.27
CA GLU A 88 14.84 7.43 18.86
C GLU A 88 13.76 6.34 19.01
N ILE A 89 13.45 5.70 17.88
CA ILE A 89 12.85 4.38 17.84
C ILE A 89 14.04 3.42 17.88
N ASP A 90 13.98 2.40 18.74
CA ASP A 90 15.07 1.46 19.07
C ASP A 90 15.53 0.54 17.91
N ALA A 91 15.38 1.01 16.66
CA ALA A 91 15.92 0.43 15.46
C ALA A 91 16.29 1.58 14.51
N ASP A 92 17.53 2.06 14.65
CA ASP A 92 18.20 2.92 13.70
C ASP A 92 18.20 2.22 12.32
N ARG A 93 17.66 2.89 11.31
CA ARG A 93 17.69 2.45 9.90
C ARG A 93 18.49 3.45 9.08
N THR A 94 19.73 3.71 9.52
CA THR A 94 20.79 4.31 8.73
C THR A 94 21.54 3.27 7.91
#